data_AF-A0A8K0D9N3-F1
#
_entry.id   AF-A0A8K0D9N3-F1
#
_cell.length_a   1.000
_cell.length_b   1.000
_cell.length_c   1.000
_cell.angle_alpha   90.00
_cell.angle_beta   90.00
_cell.angle_gamma   90.00
#
_symmetry.space_group_name_H-M   'P 1'
#
loop_
_entity.id
_entity.type
_entity.pdbx_description
1 polymer ?
#
loop_
_entity_poly.entity_id
_entity_poly.type
_entity_poly.pdbx_seq_one_letter_code
_entity_poly.pdbx_strand_id
1 'polypeptide(L)'
;MTFAVDMGSNIHSNCSLELLTLNSYKHIFSFVERNLCVAIHKYMGEFVYEIERSAQLIPGRCPIPKGVHRIHNVPLNFDRISLQTFPFGKLRFTERAYDKQNRMVLCLIIELDNRE
;
A
#
# COMPACT_ATOMS: atom_id res chain seq x y z
N MET A 1 -3.82 -11.64 4.07
CA MET A 1 -3.30 -11.31 2.73
C MET A 1 -2.41 -12.45 2.25
N THR A 2 -2.40 -12.74 0.95
CA THR A 2 -1.56 -13.81 0.37
C THR A 2 -0.65 -13.22 -0.69
N PHE A 3 0.65 -13.49 -0.58
CA PHE A 3 1.66 -13.09 -1.56
C PHE A 3 2.16 -14.29 -2.35
N ALA A 4 2.06 -14.23 -3.69
CA ALA A 4 2.54 -15.28 -4.58
C ALA A 4 4.07 -15.30 -4.72
N VAL A 5 4.73 -14.18 -4.41
CA VAL A 5 6.17 -13.95 -4.55
C VAL A 5 6.70 -13.17 -3.36
N ASP A 6 8.01 -13.20 -3.12
CA ASP A 6 8.64 -12.35 -2.12
C ASP A 6 8.53 -10.89 -2.57
N MET A 7 7.97 -10.02 -1.71
CA MET A 7 7.76 -8.61 -2.00
C MET A 7 9.00 -7.82 -1.56
N GLY A 8 9.82 -7.38 -2.53
CA GLY A 8 11.08 -6.69 -2.26
C GLY A 8 11.62 -5.95 -3.49
N SER A 9 12.96 -5.91 -3.63
CA SER A 9 13.65 -5.20 -4.72
C SER A 9 13.44 -5.80 -6.12
N ASN A 10 12.82 -6.97 -6.19
CA ASN A 10 12.39 -7.65 -7.41
C ASN A 10 10.99 -7.24 -7.87
N ILE A 11 10.25 -6.47 -7.07
CA ILE A 11 8.88 -6.07 -7.34
C ILE A 11 8.83 -4.55 -7.52
N HIS A 12 8.50 -4.11 -8.73
CA HIS A 12 8.23 -2.71 -9.02
C HIS A 12 6.76 -2.41 -8.84
N SER A 13 6.44 -1.19 -8.42
CA SER A 13 5.09 -0.80 -8.08
C SER A 13 4.68 0.53 -8.68
N ASN A 14 3.41 0.60 -9.06
CA ASN A 14 2.74 1.77 -9.62
C ASN A 14 1.52 2.10 -8.75
N CYS A 15 1.66 3.14 -7.92
CA CYS A 15 0.60 3.66 -7.08
C CYS A 15 -0.05 4.88 -7.73
N SER A 16 -1.37 5.00 -7.59
CA SER A 16 -2.12 6.22 -7.88
C SER A 16 -3.18 6.48 -6.82
N LEU A 17 -3.29 7.75 -6.40
CA LEU A 17 -4.35 8.24 -5.54
C LEU A 17 -5.26 9.19 -6.32
N GLU A 18 -6.56 8.95 -6.24
CA GLU A 18 -7.60 9.77 -6.85
C GLU A 18 -8.61 10.23 -5.79
N LEU A 19 -9.16 11.44 -5.96
CA LEU A 19 -10.20 12.02 -5.11
C LEU A 19 -11.49 12.16 -5.92
N LEU A 20 -12.62 11.74 -5.36
CA LEU A 20 -13.92 11.96 -5.97
C LEU A 20 -14.32 13.43 -5.84
N THR A 21 -14.46 14.13 -6.97
CA THR A 21 -14.96 15.51 -7.07
C THR A 21 -16.13 15.57 -8.03
N LEU A 22 -17.25 16.20 -7.65
CA LEU A 22 -18.41 16.47 -8.54
C LEU A 22 -18.75 15.30 -9.50
N ASN A 23 -18.80 14.07 -8.97
CA ASN A 23 -19.10 12.80 -9.67
C ASN A 23 -17.99 12.21 -10.57
N SER A 24 -16.75 12.65 -10.45
CA SER A 24 -15.61 12.04 -11.16
C SER A 24 -14.38 11.91 -10.26
N TYR A 25 -13.64 10.81 -10.40
CA TYR A 25 -12.35 10.67 -9.76
C TYR A 25 -11.33 11.55 -10.47
N LYS A 26 -10.66 12.41 -9.71
CA LYS A 26 -9.56 13.26 -10.16
C LYS A 26 -8.27 12.72 -9.58
N HIS A 27 -7.30 12.52 -10.44
CA HIS A 27 -5.95 12.14 -10.04
C HIS A 27 -5.33 13.21 -9.14
N ILE A 28 -4.83 12.78 -7.98
CA ILE A 28 -4.10 13.64 -7.04
C ILE A 28 -2.60 13.47 -7.25
N PHE A 29 -2.09 12.24 -7.15
CA PHE A 29 -0.70 11.93 -7.45
C PHE A 29 -0.54 10.45 -7.84
N SER A 30 0.59 10.18 -8.50
CA SER A 30 1.06 8.82 -8.78
C SER A 30 2.55 8.73 -8.52
N PHE A 31 3.02 7.57 -8.08
CA PHE A 31 4.45 7.30 -8.00
C PHE A 31 4.77 5.89 -8.50
N VAL A 32 6.01 5.75 -8.96
CA VAL A 32 6.58 4.46 -9.38
C VAL A 32 7.80 4.18 -8.50
N GLU A 33 7.82 3.02 -7.88
CA GLU A 33 8.94 2.59 -7.03
C GLU A 33 9.44 1.22 -7.48
N ARG A 34 10.76 1.03 -7.50
CA ARG A 34 11.38 -0.23 -7.95
C ARG A 34 11.45 -1.30 -6.87
N ASN A 35 11.08 -0.95 -5.64
CA ASN A 35 11.10 -1.83 -4.49
C ASN A 35 9.82 -1.59 -3.68
N LEU A 36 8.81 -2.42 -3.92
CA LEU A 36 7.51 -2.33 -3.25
C LEU A 36 7.65 -2.31 -1.73
N CYS A 37 8.53 -3.15 -1.16
CA CYS A 37 8.72 -3.23 0.28
C CYS A 37 9.26 -1.92 0.87
N VAL A 38 10.25 -1.32 0.24
CA VAL A 38 10.76 0.00 0.67
C VAL A 38 9.71 1.09 0.47
N ALA A 39 8.94 1.03 -0.61
CA ALA A 39 7.87 1.99 -0.89
C ALA A 39 6.79 1.98 0.18
N ILE A 40 6.29 0.79 0.54
CA ILE A 40 5.22 0.67 1.53
C ILE A 40 5.67 1.18 2.90
N HIS A 41 6.91 0.90 3.33
CA HIS A 41 7.46 1.48 4.58
C HIS A 41 7.65 3.00 4.49
N LYS A 42 8.12 3.52 3.36
CA LYS A 42 8.33 4.96 3.14
C LYS A 42 7.03 5.77 3.22
N TYR A 43 5.97 5.32 2.56
CA TYR A 43 4.72 6.09 2.45
C TYR A 43 3.70 5.78 3.54
N MET A 44 3.63 4.53 4.01
CA MET A 44 2.65 4.15 5.03
C MET A 44 3.22 4.21 6.45
N GLY A 45 4.54 4.20 6.62
CA GLY A 45 5.18 4.40 7.92
C GLY A 45 4.75 3.40 9.00
N GLU A 46 4.48 3.93 10.18
CA GLU A 46 4.15 3.15 11.39
C GLU A 46 2.93 2.26 11.18
N PHE A 47 1.95 2.70 10.39
CA PHE A 47 0.77 1.90 10.08
C PHE A 47 1.13 0.54 9.47
N VAL A 48 2.13 0.48 8.59
CA VAL A 48 2.56 -0.79 7.99
C VAL A 48 3.38 -1.63 8.96
N TYR A 49 4.16 -1.02 9.85
CA TYR A 49 4.84 -1.76 10.90
C TYR A 49 3.84 -2.44 11.85
N GLU A 50 2.68 -1.84 12.10
CA GLU A 50 1.60 -2.49 12.86
C GLU A 50 0.98 -3.67 12.13
N ILE A 51 0.74 -3.51 10.82
CA ILE A 51 0.28 -4.60 9.97
C ILE A 51 1.28 -5.77 10.02
N GLU A 52 2.58 -5.49 9.87
CA GLU A 52 3.64 -6.50 9.91
C GLU A 52 3.68 -7.21 11.27
N ARG A 53 3.62 -6.48 12.39
CA ARG A 53 3.55 -7.08 13.73
C ARG A 53 2.32 -7.98 13.88
N SER A 54 1.16 -7.53 13.43
CA SER A 54 -0.07 -8.34 13.49
C SER A 54 0.02 -9.62 12.65
N ALA A 55 0.81 -9.58 11.57
CA ALA A 55 1.10 -10.69 10.68
C ALA A 55 2.25 -11.59 11.15
N GLN A 56 2.80 -11.36 12.35
CA GLN A 56 3.95 -12.08 12.89
C GLN A 56 5.22 -11.94 12.02
N LEU A 57 5.35 -10.81 11.32
CA LEU A 57 6.53 -10.42 10.57
C LEU A 57 7.43 -9.51 11.40
N ILE A 58 8.72 -9.45 11.03
CA ILE A 58 9.66 -8.49 11.60
C ILE A 58 9.44 -7.14 10.91
N PRO A 59 9.06 -6.07 11.63
CA PRO A 59 8.74 -4.79 11.01
C PRO A 59 9.91 -4.18 10.26
N GLY A 60 9.64 -3.58 9.10
CA GLY A 60 10.65 -2.92 8.27
C GLY A 60 11.62 -3.88 7.57
N ARG A 61 11.45 -5.21 7.73
CA ARG A 61 12.35 -6.19 7.13
C ARG A 61 11.88 -6.57 5.73
N CYS A 62 12.71 -6.22 4.74
CA CYS A 62 12.54 -6.63 3.36
C CYS A 62 13.44 -7.84 3.00
N PRO A 63 13.03 -8.70 2.03
CA PRO A 63 11.70 -8.73 1.43
C PRO A 63 10.64 -9.28 2.41
N ILE A 64 9.38 -8.90 2.21
CA ILE A 64 8.26 -9.58 2.87
C ILE A 64 8.12 -10.95 2.20
N PRO A 65 8.22 -12.06 2.96
CA PRO A 65 8.25 -13.40 2.38
C PRO A 65 6.93 -13.75 1.70
N LYS A 66 6.99 -14.56 0.64
CA LYS A 66 5.80 -15.14 0.00
C LYS A 66 5.02 -16.03 0.99
N GLY A 67 3.72 -16.14 0.79
CA GLY A 67 2.85 -16.98 1.61
C GLY A 67 1.61 -16.27 2.12
N VAL A 68 0.92 -16.94 3.04
CA VAL A 68 -0.31 -16.44 3.67
C VAL A 68 0.04 -15.72 4.96
N HIS A 69 -0.24 -14.42 5.00
CA HIS A 69 -0.04 -13.54 6.15
C HIS A 69 -1.39 -13.15 6.74
N ARG A 70 -1.61 -13.46 8.02
CA ARG A 70 -2.89 -13.17 8.69
C ARG A 70 -2.77 -11.89 9.49
N ILE A 71 -3.53 -10.87 9.08
CA ILE A 71 -3.57 -9.57 9.73
C ILE A 71 -4.80 -9.57 10.66
N HIS A 72 -4.61 -9.18 11.92
CA HIS A 72 -5.67 -9.18 12.92
C HIS A 72 -5.77 -7.82 13.61
N ASN A 73 -6.97 -7.25 13.63
CA ASN A 73 -7.36 -6.09 14.45
C ASN A 73 -6.41 -4.87 14.36
N VAL A 74 -6.00 -4.48 13.15
CA VAL A 74 -5.24 -3.24 12.93
C VAL A 74 -6.20 -2.14 12.45
N PRO A 75 -6.63 -1.21 13.33
CA PRO A 75 -7.48 -0.11 12.91
C PRO A 75 -6.71 0.83 11.97
N LEU A 76 -7.39 1.35 10.96
CA LEU A 76 -6.83 2.39 10.10
C LEU A 76 -6.66 3.67 10.93
N ASN A 77 -5.43 4.16 11.04
CA ASN A 77 -5.12 5.41 11.72
C ASN A 77 -4.27 6.29 10.79
N PHE A 78 -4.86 7.38 10.28
CA PHE A 78 -4.19 8.29 9.36
C PHE A 78 -3.02 9.05 10.00
N ASP A 79 -3.01 9.25 11.31
CA ASP A 79 -1.89 9.89 12.03
C ASP A 79 -0.61 9.04 11.99
N ARG A 80 -0.76 7.73 11.71
CA ARG A 80 0.35 6.76 11.62
C ARG A 80 0.86 6.57 10.20
N ILE A 81 0.25 7.25 9.23
CA ILE A 81 0.64 7.18 7.82
C ILE A 81 1.63 8.30 7.52
N SER A 82 2.82 7.94 7.02
CA SER A 82 3.88 8.92 6.69
C SER A 82 3.49 9.88 5.55
N LEU A 83 2.59 9.47 4.67
CA LEU A 83 2.05 10.33 3.63
C LEU A 83 1.06 11.32 4.26
N GLN A 84 1.57 12.47 4.67
CA GLN A 84 0.80 13.51 5.38
C GLN A 84 -0.24 14.24 4.51
N THR A 85 -0.24 14.00 3.19
CA THR A 85 -1.10 14.73 2.23
C THR A 85 -2.29 13.88 1.75
N PHE A 86 -2.98 13.19 2.66
CA PHE A 86 -4.27 12.58 2.31
C PHE A 86 -5.36 13.66 2.28
N PRO A 87 -5.96 13.97 1.12
CA PRO A 87 -7.05 14.91 1.08
C PRO A 87 -8.27 14.33 1.81
N PHE A 88 -9.05 15.19 2.46
CA PHE A 88 -10.35 14.81 3.00
C PHE A 88 -11.34 14.57 1.86
N GLY A 89 -12.08 13.47 1.92
CA GLY A 89 -13.10 13.09 0.95
C GLY A 89 -13.19 11.60 0.67
N LYS A 90 -13.79 11.26 -0.47
CA LYS A 90 -13.82 9.90 -0.99
C LYS A 90 -12.61 9.68 -1.89
N LEU A 91 -11.72 8.79 -1.47
CA LEU A 91 -10.46 8.50 -2.11
C LEU A 91 -10.52 7.14 -2.79
N ARG A 92 -9.82 7.01 -3.91
CA ARG A 92 -9.50 5.74 -4.54
C ARG A 92 -7.99 5.60 -4.64
N PHE A 93 -7.47 4.59 -3.97
CA PHE A 93 -6.07 4.19 -4.06
C PHE A 93 -5.98 2.96 -4.95
N THR A 94 -5.16 3.03 -6.00
CA THR A 94 -4.86 1.89 -6.87
C THR A 94 -3.37 1.59 -6.77
N GLU A 95 -3.05 0.35 -6.45
CA GLU A 95 -1.69 -0.17 -6.41
C GLU A 95 -1.56 -1.35 -7.37
N ARG A 96 -0.55 -1.29 -8.23
CA ARG A 96 -0.20 -2.37 -9.16
C ARG A 96 1.27 -2.70 -9.02
N ALA A 97 1.55 -3.93 -8.62
CA ALA A 97 2.91 -4.42 -8.47
C ALA A 97 3.21 -5.52 -9.50
N TYR A 98 4.45 -5.53 -9.97
CA TYR A 98 4.91 -6.35 -11.07
C TYR A 98 6.29 -6.93 -10.77
N ASP A 99 6.56 -8.14 -11.25
CA ASP A 99 7.87 -8.78 -11.13
C ASP A 99 8.87 -8.32 -12.20
N LYS A 100 10.08 -8.88 -12.18
CA LYS A 100 11.15 -8.59 -13.16
C LYS A 100 10.80 -8.96 -14.60
N GLN A 101 9.82 -9.85 -14.81
CA GLN A 101 9.32 -10.24 -16.12
C GLN A 101 8.12 -9.38 -16.55
N ASN A 102 7.84 -8.30 -15.83
CA ASN A 102 6.70 -7.39 -16.04
C ASN A 102 5.34 -8.09 -15.91
N ARG A 103 5.28 -9.19 -15.15
CA ARG A 103 4.03 -9.88 -14.83
C ARG A 103 3.43 -9.24 -13.58
N MET A 104 2.14 -8.93 -13.61
CA MET A 104 1.44 -8.37 -12.46
C MET A 104 1.33 -9.42 -11.35
N VAL A 105 1.82 -9.09 -10.16
CA VAL A 105 1.80 -9.97 -8.97
C VAL A 105 0.86 -9.48 -7.88
N LEU A 106 0.46 -8.20 -7.93
CA LEU A 106 -0.48 -7.58 -7.02
C LEU A 106 -1.30 -6.51 -7.76
N CYS A 107 -2.60 -6.50 -7.53
CA CYS A 107 -3.49 -5.42 -7.92
C CYS A 107 -4.42 -5.16 -6.73
N LEU A 108 -4.33 -3.97 -6.14
CA LEU A 108 -5.12 -3.57 -5.00
C LEU A 108 -5.84 -2.27 -5.35
N ILE A 109 -7.17 -2.27 -5.21
CA ILE A 109 -7.98 -1.07 -5.34
C ILE A 109 -8.70 -0.89 -4.00
N ILE A 110 -8.44 0.24 -3.34
CA ILE A 110 -9.05 0.60 -2.06
C ILE A 110 -9.86 1.87 -2.27
N GLU A 111 -11.13 1.83 -1.90
CA GLU A 111 -11.97 3.02 -1.78
C GLU A 111 -12.11 3.36 -0.30
N LEU A 112 -11.78 4.61 0.05
CA LEU A 112 -11.73 5.10 1.42
C LEU A 112 -12.58 6.37 1.51
N ASP A 113 -13.28 6.56 2.61
CA ASP A 113 -14.02 7.78 2.91
C ASP A 113 -13.56 8.28 4.28
N ASN A 114 -12.81 9.38 4.31
CA ASN A 114 -12.21 9.93 5.53
C ASN A 114 -12.87 11.26 5.94
N ARG A 115 -14.17 11.45 5.65
CA ARG A 115 -14.92 12.68 5.98
C ARG A 115 -15.38 12.78 7.45
N GLU A 116 -14.74 12.06 8.38
CA GLU A 116 -15.05 12.12 9.82
C GLU A 116 -14.40 13.33 10.50
#